data_AF-A0A842UIY1-F1
#
_entry.id   AF-A0A842UIY1-F1
#
_cell.length_a   1.000
_cell.length_b   1.000
_cell.length_c   1.000
_cell.angle_alpha   90.00
_cell.angle_beta   90.00
_cell.angle_gamma   90.00
#
_symmetry.space_group_name_H-M   'P 1'
#
loop_
_entity.id
_entity.type
_entity.pdbx_description
1 polymer ?
#
loop_
_entity_poly.entity_id
_entity_poly.type
_entity_poly.pdbx_seq_one_letter_code
_entity_poly.pdbx_strand_id
1 'polypeptide(L)'
;MARPRKWNANKVKLEIKKLHKKLDRRPVKRDSSLLCTLSRQFYGTWNNAMRAAGYSVKDFQNPEVPSVSPELAYFIGLVITDGHLVYNEQRRTYDIRVYTSYPAERDLLVKLIKTLFAYNVKPRKRKLYGFNKVPNYELIISSKKLVLFLHKEFGVPLGAKSKNIQVPAKLAKNKSLFFNFFRGIIDGDGSINRTITIFSSSNVFLDQLKNILEGKFTCKIRKRPTAYVLAIERQKDMYKLYKKLYASEPYFYYKRKKIKYQKVLKRFINQN
;
A
#
# COMPACT_ATOMS: atom_id res chain seq x y z
N MET A 1 -21.07 35.18 -45.72
CA MET A 1 -21.04 34.38 -44.46
C MET A 1 -20.23 33.12 -44.71
N ALA A 2 -19.13 32.90 -43.98
CA ALA A 2 -18.33 31.69 -44.14
C ALA A 2 -19.13 30.46 -43.66
N ARG A 3 -19.27 29.44 -44.51
CA ARG A 3 -19.92 28.17 -44.13
C ARG A 3 -19.24 27.61 -42.87
N PRO A 4 -20.00 27.16 -41.85
CA PRO A 4 -19.41 26.59 -40.65
C PRO A 4 -18.49 25.42 -41.04
N ARG A 5 -17.24 25.49 -40.59
CA ARG A 5 -16.21 24.49 -40.89
C ARG A 5 -16.71 23.12 -40.45
N LYS A 6 -16.95 22.21 -41.41
CA LYS A 6 -17.31 20.82 -41.12
C LYS A 6 -16.21 20.17 -40.29
N TRP A 7 -16.56 19.66 -39.11
CA TRP A 7 -15.65 18.92 -38.23
C TRP A 7 -15.61 17.45 -38.62
N ASN A 8 -14.45 16.83 -38.42
CA ASN A 8 -14.27 15.39 -38.54
C ASN A 8 -13.23 14.91 -37.51
N ALA A 9 -13.11 13.60 -37.33
CA ALA A 9 -12.20 12.99 -36.35
C ALA A 9 -10.74 13.47 -36.51
N ASN A 10 -10.20 13.45 -37.73
CA ASN A 10 -8.82 13.87 -38.03
C ASN A 10 -8.55 15.33 -37.65
N LYS A 11 -9.53 16.21 -37.88
CA LYS A 11 -9.44 17.62 -37.51
C LYS A 11 -9.42 17.80 -35.99
N VAL A 12 -10.26 17.07 -35.26
CA VAL A 12 -10.24 17.09 -33.78
C VAL A 12 -8.86 16.67 -33.26
N LYS A 13 -8.29 15.58 -33.81
CA LYS A 13 -6.92 15.13 -33.49
C LYS A 13 -5.87 16.22 -33.76
N LEU A 14 -5.93 16.88 -34.91
CA LEU A 14 -4.98 17.94 -35.27
C LEU A 14 -5.10 19.15 -34.34
N GLU A 15 -6.33 19.55 -34.01
CA GLU A 15 -6.59 20.67 -33.10
C GLU A 15 -6.17 20.36 -31.66
N ILE A 16 -6.29 19.11 -31.19
CA ILE A 16 -5.71 18.70 -29.89
C ILE A 16 -4.19 18.90 -29.90
N LYS A 17 -3.50 18.53 -30.99
CA LYS A 17 -2.04 18.73 -31.11
C LYS A 17 -1.66 20.20 -31.16
N LYS A 18 -2.44 21.03 -31.88
CA LYS A 18 -2.24 22.49 -31.90
C LYS A 18 -2.44 23.10 -30.51
N LEU A 19 -3.47 22.66 -29.79
CA LEU A 19 -3.74 23.12 -28.43
C LEU A 19 -2.60 22.74 -27.48
N HIS A 20 -2.00 21.54 -27.63
CA HIS A 20 -0.81 21.18 -26.87
C HIS A 20 0.33 22.17 -27.14
N LYS A 21 0.69 22.41 -28.41
CA LYS A 21 1.75 23.37 -28.77
C LYS A 21 1.49 24.75 -28.17
N LYS A 22 0.24 25.22 -28.20
CA LYS A 22 -0.16 26.51 -27.64
C LYS A 22 0.00 26.59 -26.11
N LEU A 23 -0.33 25.51 -25.40
CA LEU A 23 -0.31 25.49 -23.94
C LEU A 23 1.06 25.16 -23.35
N ASP A 24 1.99 24.67 -24.18
CA ASP A 24 3.26 24.06 -23.75
C ASP A 24 3.07 22.95 -22.68
N ARG A 25 1.90 22.32 -22.71
CA ARG A 25 1.57 21.16 -21.87
C ARG A 25 0.49 20.33 -22.52
N ARG A 26 0.34 19.10 -22.04
CA ARG A 26 -0.76 18.23 -22.44
C ARG A 26 -2.12 18.91 -22.16
N PRO A 27 -3.02 18.98 -23.17
CA PRO A 27 -4.37 19.48 -22.95
C PRO A 27 -5.20 18.59 -22.02
N VAL A 28 -5.98 19.22 -21.16
CA VAL A 28 -7.01 18.60 -20.32
C VAL A 28 -8.40 19.03 -20.81
N LYS A 29 -9.44 18.29 -20.40
CA LYS A 29 -10.83 18.53 -20.82
C LYS A 29 -11.30 19.98 -20.65
N ARG A 30 -10.78 20.69 -19.64
CA ARG A 30 -11.16 22.06 -19.29
C ARG A 30 -10.53 23.12 -20.19
N ASP A 31 -9.50 22.78 -20.96
CA ASP A 31 -8.80 23.74 -21.82
C ASP A 31 -9.60 24.12 -23.07
N SER A 32 -10.56 23.28 -23.48
CA SER A 32 -11.46 23.56 -24.60
C SER A 32 -12.76 22.76 -24.50
N SER A 33 -13.86 23.45 -24.19
CA SER A 33 -15.21 22.88 -24.15
C SER A 33 -15.63 22.32 -25.52
N LEU A 34 -15.29 23.03 -26.60
CA LEU A 34 -15.54 22.61 -27.97
C LEU A 34 -14.85 21.29 -28.30
N LEU A 35 -13.52 21.20 -28.08
CA LEU A 35 -12.80 19.95 -28.35
C LEU A 35 -13.27 18.82 -27.43
N CYS A 36 -13.69 19.12 -26.20
CA CYS A 36 -14.27 18.10 -25.33
C CYS A 36 -15.55 17.51 -25.91
N THR A 37 -16.45 18.37 -26.41
CA THR A 37 -17.71 17.97 -27.05
C THR A 37 -17.46 17.17 -28.33
N LEU A 38 -16.59 17.67 -29.21
CA LEU A 38 -16.23 16.99 -30.45
C LEU A 38 -15.50 15.67 -30.20
N SER A 39 -14.67 15.59 -29.15
CA SER A 39 -14.01 14.34 -28.76
C SER A 39 -15.01 13.28 -28.32
N ARG A 40 -16.09 13.67 -27.63
CA ARG A 40 -17.18 12.74 -27.30
C ARG A 40 -17.92 12.29 -28.55
N GLN A 41 -18.21 13.21 -29.47
CA GLN A 41 -18.91 12.90 -30.72
C GLN A 41 -18.13 11.92 -31.61
N PHE A 42 -16.83 12.16 -31.84
CA PHE A 42 -16.05 11.39 -32.82
C PHE A 42 -15.26 10.21 -32.22
N TYR A 43 -14.99 10.22 -30.91
CA TYR A 43 -14.16 9.20 -30.26
C TYR A 43 -14.82 8.59 -29.01
N GLY A 44 -16.06 8.99 -28.66
CA GLY A 44 -16.79 8.58 -27.46
C GLY A 44 -16.30 9.25 -26.18
N THR A 45 -14.98 9.35 -25.99
CA THR A 45 -14.37 9.99 -24.81
C THR A 45 -13.17 10.86 -25.16
N TRP A 46 -12.89 11.85 -24.31
CA TRP A 46 -11.65 12.63 -24.37
C TRP A 46 -10.39 11.77 -24.37
N ASN A 47 -10.37 10.69 -23.58
CA ASN A 47 -9.20 9.82 -23.50
C ASN A 47 -8.95 9.10 -24.83
N ASN A 48 -10.00 8.64 -25.50
CA ASN A 48 -9.88 8.04 -26.84
C ASN A 48 -9.36 9.05 -27.87
N ALA A 49 -9.86 10.29 -27.84
CA ALA A 49 -9.35 11.35 -28.71
C ALA A 49 -7.86 11.65 -28.44
N MET A 50 -7.45 11.69 -27.16
CA MET A 50 -6.04 11.87 -26.78
C MET A 50 -5.16 10.70 -27.26
N ARG A 51 -5.64 9.44 -27.17
CA ARG A 51 -4.93 8.28 -27.74
C ARG A 51 -4.78 8.40 -29.25
N ALA A 52 -5.87 8.73 -29.95
CA ALA A 52 -5.85 8.92 -31.40
C ALA A 52 -4.85 10.01 -31.81
N ALA A 53 -4.65 11.03 -30.96
CA ALA A 53 -3.66 12.06 -31.13
C ALA A 53 -2.21 11.65 -30.77
N GLY A 54 -1.98 10.44 -30.29
CA GLY A 54 -0.66 9.89 -29.96
C GLY A 54 -0.24 10.09 -28.50
N TYR A 55 -1.16 10.45 -27.60
CA TYR A 55 -0.85 10.62 -26.18
C TYR A 55 -1.20 9.37 -25.37
N SER A 56 -0.31 8.98 -24.46
CA SER A 56 -0.62 7.97 -23.45
C SER A 56 -1.65 8.52 -22.45
N VAL A 57 -2.77 7.84 -22.24
CA VAL A 57 -3.78 8.24 -21.25
C VAL A 57 -3.71 7.31 -20.04
N LYS A 58 -4.05 7.85 -18.87
CA LYS A 58 -4.26 7.02 -17.69
C LYS A 58 -5.70 6.52 -17.71
N ASP A 59 -5.87 5.22 -17.76
CA ASP A 59 -7.18 4.61 -17.64
C ASP A 59 -7.69 4.64 -16.21
N PHE A 60 -9.01 4.72 -16.11
CA PHE A 60 -9.69 4.38 -14.88
C PHE A 60 -9.45 2.88 -14.62
N GLN A 61 -8.96 2.56 -13.44
CA GLN A 61 -8.72 1.18 -13.03
C GLN A 61 -9.84 0.77 -12.09
N ASN A 62 -10.45 -0.37 -12.34
CA ASN A 62 -11.48 -0.95 -11.49
C ASN A 62 -10.87 -2.13 -10.72
N PRO A 63 -10.21 -1.90 -9.57
CA PRO A 63 -9.53 -2.99 -8.89
C PRO A 63 -10.52 -4.02 -8.34
N GLU A 64 -10.11 -5.28 -8.41
CA GLU A 64 -10.87 -6.41 -7.89
C GLU A 64 -10.77 -6.48 -6.37
N VAL A 65 -11.84 -6.97 -5.72
CA VAL A 65 -11.78 -7.33 -4.30
C VAL A 65 -11.26 -8.75 -4.22
N PRO A 66 -10.08 -8.99 -3.62
CA PRO A 66 -9.51 -10.33 -3.56
C PRO A 66 -10.25 -11.19 -2.54
N SER A 67 -10.18 -12.51 -2.73
CA SER A 67 -10.50 -13.48 -1.68
C SER A 67 -9.49 -13.40 -0.53
N VAL A 68 -9.84 -13.97 0.62
CA VAL A 68 -8.93 -13.99 1.78
C VAL A 68 -7.77 -14.94 1.48
N SER A 69 -6.57 -14.39 1.33
CA SER A 69 -5.35 -15.14 1.02
C SER A 69 -4.16 -14.75 1.92
N PRO A 70 -3.06 -15.53 1.93
CA PRO A 70 -1.82 -15.16 2.61
C PRO A 70 -1.27 -13.78 2.19
N GLU A 71 -1.34 -13.46 0.90
CA GLU A 71 -0.89 -12.18 0.33
C GLU A 71 -1.74 -11.02 0.84
N LEU A 72 -3.05 -11.20 0.90
CA LEU A 72 -3.96 -10.19 1.45
C LEU A 72 -3.69 -9.98 2.94
N ALA A 73 -3.52 -11.06 3.70
CA ALA A 73 -3.18 -10.98 5.12
C ALA A 73 -1.88 -10.19 5.34
N TYR A 74 -0.83 -10.49 4.57
CA TYR A 74 0.43 -9.74 4.58
C TYR A 74 0.23 -8.26 4.22
N PHE A 75 -0.53 -7.97 3.17
CA PHE A 75 -0.85 -6.59 2.76
C PHE A 75 -1.60 -5.82 3.85
N ILE A 76 -2.56 -6.45 4.54
CA ILE A 76 -3.29 -5.82 5.66
C ILE A 76 -2.32 -5.48 6.80
N GLY A 77 -1.36 -6.36 7.11
CA GLY A 77 -0.31 -6.08 8.10
C GLY A 77 0.46 -4.80 7.78
N LEU A 78 0.89 -4.66 6.52
CA LEU A 78 1.57 -3.45 6.03
C LEU A 78 0.66 -2.20 6.05
N VAL A 79 -0.62 -2.33 5.71
CA VAL A 79 -1.56 -1.20 5.77
C VAL A 79 -1.78 -0.74 7.22
N ILE A 80 -1.82 -1.67 8.18
CA ILE A 80 -1.96 -1.37 9.61
C ILE A 80 -0.72 -0.68 10.18
N THR A 81 0.48 -0.91 9.63
CA THR A 81 1.71 -0.23 10.06
C THR A 81 1.99 1.01 9.21
N ASP A 82 2.49 0.83 7.99
CA ASP A 82 3.00 1.89 7.11
C ASP A 82 1.94 2.49 6.18
N GLY A 83 0.71 1.96 6.19
CA GLY A 83 -0.37 2.46 5.34
C GLY A 83 -1.40 3.32 6.06
N HIS A 84 -2.50 3.65 5.37
CA HIS A 84 -3.75 4.08 5.98
C HIS A 84 -4.88 4.10 4.94
N LEU A 85 -6.11 4.04 5.42
CA LEU A 85 -7.30 4.23 4.60
C LEU A 85 -7.76 5.69 4.72
N VAL A 86 -7.97 6.36 3.59
CA VAL A 86 -8.42 7.76 3.53
C VAL A 86 -9.81 7.81 2.89
N TYR A 87 -10.71 8.54 3.54
CA TYR A 87 -11.85 9.15 2.88
C TYR A 87 -11.63 10.66 2.85
N ASN A 88 -11.57 11.26 1.65
CA ASN A 88 -11.50 12.70 1.49
C ASN A 88 -12.91 13.19 1.15
N GLU A 89 -13.54 13.88 2.09
CA GLU A 89 -14.92 14.36 1.98
C GLU A 89 -15.09 15.38 0.85
N GLN A 90 -14.20 16.38 0.79
CA GLN A 90 -14.24 17.44 -0.23
C GLN A 90 -14.18 16.90 -1.66
N ARG A 91 -13.32 15.89 -1.90
CA ARG A 91 -13.16 15.25 -3.21
C ARG A 91 -14.05 14.04 -3.40
N ARG A 92 -14.73 13.59 -2.35
CA ARG A 92 -15.49 12.34 -2.26
C ARG A 92 -14.68 11.12 -2.75
N THR A 93 -13.38 11.08 -2.44
CA THR A 93 -12.46 10.01 -2.87
C THR A 93 -12.08 9.08 -1.74
N TYR A 94 -11.91 7.81 -2.06
CA TYR A 94 -11.43 6.76 -1.15
C TYR A 94 -10.08 6.25 -1.63
N ASP A 95 -9.06 6.33 -0.77
CA ASP A 95 -7.71 5.90 -1.09
C ASP A 95 -7.17 4.90 -0.05
N ILE A 96 -6.47 3.87 -0.51
CA ILE A 96 -5.50 3.12 0.29
C ILE A 96 -4.13 3.73 0.00
N ARG A 97 -3.38 4.10 1.04
CA ARG A 97 -2.03 4.65 0.90
C ARG A 97 -1.05 3.77 1.66
N VAL A 98 0.11 3.51 1.07
CA VAL A 98 1.23 2.80 1.71
C VAL A 98 2.52 3.55 1.41
N TYR A 99 3.39 3.68 2.41
CA TYR A 99 4.66 4.38 2.30
C TYR A 99 5.85 3.44 2.44
N THR A 100 6.95 3.78 1.80
CA THR A 100 8.26 3.14 2.03
C THR A 100 9.37 4.06 1.57
N SER A 101 10.50 4.04 2.29
CA SER A 101 11.70 4.77 1.90
C SER A 101 12.69 3.93 1.08
N TYR A 102 12.38 2.65 0.83
CA TYR A 102 13.31 1.72 0.18
C TYR A 102 12.83 1.33 -1.22
N PRO A 103 13.64 1.55 -2.28
CA PRO A 103 13.24 1.22 -3.65
C PRO A 103 12.84 -0.25 -3.86
N ALA A 104 13.56 -1.20 -3.25
CA ALA A 104 13.24 -2.62 -3.36
C ALA A 104 11.88 -2.97 -2.73
N GLU A 105 11.50 -2.29 -1.65
CA GLU A 105 10.18 -2.48 -1.03
C GLU A 105 9.09 -1.84 -1.87
N ARG A 106 9.35 -0.66 -2.46
CA ARG A 106 8.45 -0.02 -3.41
C ARG A 106 8.11 -0.98 -4.55
N ASP A 107 9.12 -1.61 -5.15
CA ASP A 107 8.92 -2.52 -6.30
C ASP A 107 8.15 -3.78 -5.89
N LEU A 108 8.44 -4.31 -4.70
CA LEU A 108 7.66 -5.40 -4.11
C LEU A 108 6.20 -5.00 -3.90
N LEU A 109 5.93 -3.81 -3.36
CA LEU A 109 4.58 -3.31 -3.14
C LEU A 109 3.83 -3.10 -4.46
N VAL A 110 4.49 -2.60 -5.50
CA VAL A 110 3.90 -2.49 -6.86
C VAL A 110 3.46 -3.87 -7.34
N LYS A 111 4.33 -4.88 -7.23
CA LYS A 111 4.01 -6.26 -7.61
C LYS A 111 2.85 -6.82 -6.78
N LEU A 112 2.91 -6.69 -5.46
CA LEU A 112 1.86 -7.16 -4.54
C LEU A 112 0.50 -6.55 -4.85
N ILE A 113 0.45 -5.23 -5.04
CA ILE A 113 -0.79 -4.50 -5.37
C ILE A 113 -1.34 -4.94 -6.73
N LYS A 114 -0.46 -5.17 -7.71
CA LYS A 114 -0.87 -5.67 -9.02
C LYS A 114 -1.45 -7.09 -8.92
N THR A 115 -0.81 -7.97 -8.17
CA THR A 115 -1.25 -9.36 -7.95
C THR A 115 -2.59 -9.41 -7.21
N LEU A 116 -2.76 -8.63 -6.14
CA LEU A 116 -3.97 -8.69 -5.31
C LEU A 116 -5.19 -8.04 -5.94
N PHE A 117 -5.00 -6.95 -6.67
CA PHE A 117 -6.09 -6.04 -7.03
C PHE A 117 -6.22 -5.81 -8.53
N ALA A 118 -5.41 -6.50 -9.35
CA ALA A 118 -5.21 -6.21 -10.77
C ALA A 118 -4.82 -4.74 -11.05
N TYR A 119 -4.33 -4.00 -10.05
CA TYR A 119 -4.19 -2.54 -10.08
C TYR A 119 -2.75 -2.11 -10.38
N ASN A 120 -2.55 -1.36 -11.47
CA ASN A 120 -1.25 -0.78 -11.81
C ASN A 120 -1.05 0.53 -11.04
N VAL A 121 -0.42 0.43 -9.87
CA VAL A 121 -0.05 1.60 -9.06
C VAL A 121 1.22 2.25 -9.63
N LYS A 122 1.25 3.59 -9.64
CA LYS A 122 2.45 4.36 -9.97
C LYS A 122 3.01 4.98 -8.68
N PRO A 123 4.20 4.58 -8.22
CA PRO A 123 4.81 5.18 -7.04
C PRO A 123 5.01 6.68 -7.22
N ARG A 124 4.68 7.46 -6.20
CA ARG A 124 4.92 8.89 -6.14
C ARG A 124 6.08 9.17 -5.20
N LYS A 125 7.10 9.88 -5.67
CA LYS A 125 8.16 10.38 -4.80
C LYS A 125 7.61 11.58 -4.02
N ARG A 126 7.63 11.50 -2.68
CA ARG A 126 7.29 12.63 -1.80
C ARG A 126 8.56 13.43 -1.45
N LYS A 127 8.38 14.57 -0.79
CA LYS A 127 9.48 15.34 -0.20
C LYS A 127 10.33 14.42 0.69
N LEU A 128 11.62 14.71 0.76
CA LEU A 128 12.57 13.98 1.58
C LEU A 128 12.07 13.95 3.03
N TYR A 129 12.12 12.77 3.65
CA TYR A 129 11.57 12.54 4.99
C TYR A 129 12.65 12.12 5.98
N GLY A 130 12.47 12.51 7.24
CA GLY A 130 13.38 12.21 8.34
C GLY A 130 14.69 13.00 8.30
N PHE A 131 15.49 12.84 9.35
CA PHE A 131 16.78 13.52 9.52
C PHE A 131 17.75 13.26 8.36
N ASN A 132 17.73 12.03 7.82
CA ASN A 132 18.62 11.61 6.74
C ASN A 132 18.12 11.98 5.33
N LYS A 133 17.04 12.77 5.22
CA LYS A 133 16.48 13.23 3.94
C LYS A 133 16.34 12.10 2.90
N VAL A 134 15.83 10.94 3.32
CA VAL A 134 15.66 9.77 2.45
C VAL A 134 14.43 9.99 1.55
N PRO A 135 14.46 9.62 0.26
CA PRO A 135 13.27 9.64 -0.56
C PRO A 135 12.19 8.74 0.04
N ASN A 136 10.98 9.27 0.19
CA ASN A 136 9.82 8.50 0.60
C ASN A 136 8.91 8.27 -0.61
N TYR A 137 8.50 7.03 -0.84
CA TYR A 137 7.61 6.63 -1.92
C TYR A 137 6.21 6.40 -1.37
N GLU A 138 5.21 6.97 -2.04
CA GLU A 138 3.80 6.78 -1.75
C GLU A 138 3.13 5.98 -2.87
N LEU A 139 2.47 4.89 -2.50
CA LEU A 139 1.65 4.09 -3.39
C LEU A 139 0.17 4.34 -3.04
N ILE A 140 -0.64 4.69 -4.04
CA ILE A 140 -2.05 5.05 -3.86
C ILE A 140 -2.96 4.18 -4.71
N ILE A 141 -3.92 3.51 -4.07
CA ILE A 141 -5.02 2.78 -4.72
C ILE A 141 -6.30 3.56 -4.46
N SER A 142 -6.87 4.18 -5.50
CA SER A 142 -8.11 4.94 -5.38
C SER A 142 -9.30 4.05 -5.73
N SER A 143 -9.97 3.49 -4.71
CA SER A 143 -11.13 2.62 -4.88
C SER A 143 -12.01 2.61 -3.64
N LYS A 144 -13.26 3.08 -3.79
CA LYS A 144 -14.29 3.00 -2.73
C LYS A 144 -14.55 1.55 -2.33
N LYS A 145 -14.65 0.64 -3.31
CA LYS A 145 -14.94 -0.78 -3.09
C LYS A 145 -13.87 -1.42 -2.20
N LEU A 146 -12.59 -1.21 -2.51
CA LEU A 146 -11.48 -1.78 -1.73
C LEU A 146 -11.32 -1.17 -0.34
N VAL A 147 -11.44 0.16 -0.23
CA VAL A 147 -11.34 0.83 1.07
C VAL A 147 -12.45 0.35 2.00
N LEU A 148 -13.69 0.29 1.52
CA LEU A 148 -14.81 -0.21 2.32
C LEU A 148 -14.69 -1.70 2.62
N PHE A 149 -14.15 -2.51 1.71
CA PHE A 149 -13.84 -3.91 1.97
C PHE A 149 -12.86 -4.06 3.14
N LEU A 150 -11.70 -3.39 3.10
CA LEU A 150 -10.71 -3.46 4.18
C LEU A 150 -11.25 -2.94 5.51
N HIS A 151 -12.04 -1.87 5.48
CA HIS A 151 -12.65 -1.30 6.67
C HIS A 151 -13.71 -2.23 7.28
N LYS A 152 -14.67 -2.68 6.49
CA LYS A 152 -15.82 -3.47 6.96
C LYS A 152 -15.43 -4.91 7.29
N GLU A 153 -14.63 -5.56 6.43
CA GLU A 153 -14.32 -6.99 6.59
C GLU A 153 -13.17 -7.26 7.56
N PHE A 154 -12.24 -6.32 7.71
CA PHE A 154 -11.04 -6.49 8.53
C PHE A 154 -10.90 -5.44 9.65
N GLY A 155 -11.82 -4.49 9.76
CA GLY A 155 -11.80 -3.50 10.84
C GLY A 155 -10.66 -2.49 10.74
N VAL A 156 -10.06 -2.30 9.56
CA VAL A 156 -8.99 -1.31 9.39
C VAL A 156 -9.59 0.10 9.50
N PRO A 157 -9.15 0.96 10.43
CA PRO A 157 -9.77 2.28 10.62
C PRO A 157 -9.62 3.20 9.41
N LEU A 158 -10.64 4.03 9.15
CA LEU A 158 -10.56 5.17 8.24
C LEU A 158 -9.94 6.37 8.97
N GLY A 159 -8.96 7.03 8.36
CA GLY A 159 -8.30 8.21 8.93
C GLY A 159 -7.24 7.88 9.96
N ALA A 160 -7.23 8.62 11.08
CA ALA A 160 -6.23 8.48 12.13
C ALA A 160 -6.38 7.12 12.84
N LYS A 161 -5.39 6.24 12.68
CA LYS A 161 -5.46 4.85 13.15
C LYS A 161 -4.60 4.55 14.38
N SER A 162 -3.60 5.36 14.68
CA SER A 162 -2.49 5.01 15.58
C SER A 162 -2.93 4.50 16.98
N LYS A 163 -4.02 5.02 17.53
CA LYS A 163 -4.56 4.62 18.86
C LYS A 163 -5.70 3.60 18.79
N ASN A 164 -6.30 3.39 17.62
CA ASN A 164 -7.57 2.64 17.48
C ASN A 164 -7.44 1.39 16.60
N ILE A 165 -6.23 1.03 16.15
CA ILE A 165 -6.00 -0.23 15.45
C ILE A 165 -6.27 -1.43 16.37
N GLN A 166 -6.77 -2.50 15.77
CA GLN A 166 -7.00 -3.81 16.37
C GLN A 166 -6.56 -4.91 15.39
N VAL A 167 -6.33 -6.12 15.90
CA VAL A 167 -6.05 -7.30 15.08
C VAL A 167 -7.36 -7.74 14.40
N PRO A 168 -7.41 -7.87 13.06
CA PRO A 168 -8.62 -8.33 12.38
C PRO A 168 -9.04 -9.72 12.85
N ALA A 169 -10.27 -9.87 13.36
CA ALA A 169 -10.76 -11.12 13.95
C ALA A 169 -10.69 -12.31 12.97
N LYS A 170 -10.96 -12.07 11.68
CA LYS A 170 -10.84 -13.09 10.62
C LYS A 170 -9.41 -13.65 10.51
N LEU A 171 -8.40 -12.80 10.70
CA LEU A 171 -6.99 -13.20 10.64
C LEU A 171 -6.54 -13.82 11.96
N ALA A 172 -7.03 -13.32 13.10
CA ALA A 172 -6.69 -13.86 14.42
C ALA A 172 -7.10 -15.34 14.58
N LYS A 173 -8.28 -15.73 14.05
CA LYS A 173 -8.81 -17.09 14.15
C LYS A 173 -8.08 -18.09 13.23
N ASN A 174 -7.52 -17.63 12.11
CA ASN A 174 -6.82 -18.50 11.17
C ASN A 174 -5.30 -18.45 11.39
N LYS A 175 -4.76 -19.50 12.02
CA LYS A 175 -3.33 -19.57 12.37
C LYS A 175 -2.39 -19.41 11.16
N SER A 176 -2.75 -19.93 9.98
CA SER A 176 -1.93 -19.81 8.78
C SER A 176 -1.89 -18.37 8.26
N LEU A 177 -3.06 -17.73 8.17
CA LEU A 177 -3.17 -16.34 7.73
C LEU A 177 -2.57 -15.36 8.75
N PHE A 178 -2.73 -15.64 10.04
CA PHE A 178 -2.20 -14.80 11.11
C PHE A 178 -0.69 -14.57 10.97
N PHE A 179 0.11 -15.60 10.67
CA PHE A 179 1.56 -15.39 10.54
C PHE A 179 1.95 -14.60 9.28
N ASN A 180 1.14 -14.65 8.22
CA ASN A 180 1.34 -13.79 7.06
C ASN A 180 1.01 -12.33 7.39
N PHE A 181 -0.07 -12.09 8.12
CA PHE A 181 -0.42 -10.78 8.68
C PHE A 181 0.66 -10.24 9.63
N PHE A 182 1.12 -11.07 10.56
CA PHE A 182 2.15 -10.73 11.53
C PHE A 182 3.49 -10.45 10.86
N ARG A 183 3.82 -11.14 9.75
CA ARG A 183 4.97 -10.79 8.91
C ARG A 183 4.86 -9.39 8.35
N GLY A 184 3.68 -9.00 7.85
CA GLY A 184 3.42 -7.63 7.37
C GLY A 184 3.66 -6.58 8.45
N ILE A 185 3.22 -6.86 9.69
CA ILE A 185 3.48 -5.98 10.84
C ILE A 185 4.98 -5.85 11.14
N ILE A 186 5.72 -6.97 11.18
CA ILE A 186 7.16 -6.95 11.44
C ILE A 186 7.91 -6.21 10.33
N ASP A 187 7.50 -6.40 9.08
CA ASP A 187 8.16 -5.79 7.95
C ASP A 187 7.97 -4.26 7.95
N GLY A 188 6.80 -3.77 8.35
CA GLY A 188 6.60 -2.34 8.59
C GLY A 188 7.23 -1.84 9.88
N ASP A 189 6.51 -1.94 11.00
CA ASP A 189 6.88 -1.33 12.29
C ASP A 189 7.79 -2.22 13.18
N GLY A 190 8.13 -3.43 12.73
CA GLY A 190 8.99 -4.33 13.51
C GLY A 190 10.46 -3.89 13.55
N SER A 191 11.15 -4.14 14.65
CA SER A 191 12.60 -4.01 14.75
C SER A 191 13.21 -5.33 15.20
N ILE A 192 14.20 -5.80 14.44
CA ILE A 192 14.89 -7.07 14.67
C ILE A 192 16.32 -6.77 15.08
N ASN A 193 16.66 -6.97 16.35
CA ASN A 193 18.01 -6.84 16.92
C ASN A 193 18.25 -8.05 17.84
N ARG A 194 18.83 -7.88 19.04
CA ARG A 194 18.89 -8.96 20.07
C ARG A 194 17.50 -9.45 20.50
N THR A 195 16.47 -8.67 20.21
CA THR A 195 15.05 -8.97 20.43
C THR A 195 14.25 -8.60 19.18
N ILE A 196 13.04 -9.14 19.06
CA ILE A 196 12.06 -8.67 18.06
C ILE A 196 11.09 -7.76 18.79
N THR A 197 10.91 -6.56 18.27
CA THR A 197 10.05 -5.55 18.88
C THR A 197 9.06 -5.01 17.87
N ILE A 198 7.83 -4.76 18.29
CA ILE A 198 6.79 -4.07 17.51
C ILE A 198 6.35 -2.86 18.31
N PHE A 199 6.38 -1.69 17.69
CA PHE A 199 5.98 -0.43 18.31
C PHE A 199 4.56 -0.07 17.89
N SER A 200 3.73 0.38 18.82
CA SER A 200 2.39 0.88 18.52
C SER A 200 1.91 1.81 19.64
N SER A 201 1.16 2.86 19.30
CA SER A 201 0.45 3.67 20.30
C SER A 201 -0.88 3.06 20.76
N SER A 202 -1.35 1.99 20.13
CA SER A 202 -2.52 1.22 20.56
C SER A 202 -2.06 0.06 21.46
N ASN A 203 -2.27 0.18 22.78
CA ASN A 203 -1.99 -0.92 23.71
C ASN A 203 -2.90 -2.12 23.43
N VAL A 204 -4.18 -1.86 23.14
CA VAL A 204 -5.17 -2.89 22.78
C VAL A 204 -4.68 -3.77 21.64
N PHE A 205 -4.08 -3.17 20.60
CA PHE A 205 -3.51 -3.92 19.48
C PHE A 205 -2.37 -4.85 19.92
N LEU A 206 -1.46 -4.35 20.76
CA LEU A 206 -0.32 -5.16 21.23
C LEU A 206 -0.77 -6.26 22.19
N ASP A 207 -1.75 -6.00 23.05
CA ASP A 207 -2.36 -7.01 23.94
C ASP A 207 -3.02 -8.11 23.11
N GLN A 208 -3.79 -7.77 22.07
CA GLN A 208 -4.37 -8.74 21.15
C GLN A 208 -3.30 -9.59 20.45
N LEU A 209 -2.22 -8.97 19.96
CA LEU A 209 -1.08 -9.69 19.39
C LEU A 209 -0.42 -10.63 20.42
N LYS A 210 -0.19 -10.14 21.65
CA LYS A 210 0.37 -10.93 22.74
C LYS A 210 -0.49 -12.16 22.99
N ASN A 211 -1.80 -11.99 23.18
CA ASN A 211 -2.72 -13.08 23.51
C ASN A 211 -2.75 -14.17 22.42
N ILE A 212 -2.66 -13.80 21.13
CA ILE A 212 -2.63 -14.78 20.02
C ILE A 212 -1.29 -15.54 19.96
N LEU A 213 -0.20 -14.89 20.36
CA LEU A 213 1.15 -15.46 20.40
C LEU A 213 1.43 -16.24 21.68
N GLU A 214 0.68 -15.97 22.76
CA GLU A 214 0.80 -16.60 24.07
C GLU A 214 0.62 -18.11 23.95
N GLY A 215 1.36 -18.86 24.77
CA GLY A 215 1.51 -20.32 24.66
C GLY A 215 2.45 -20.81 23.55
N LYS A 216 2.77 -19.99 22.54
CA LYS A 216 3.75 -20.35 21.48
C LYS A 216 5.07 -19.61 21.63
N PHE A 217 4.99 -18.36 22.10
CA PHE A 217 6.14 -17.47 22.27
C PHE A 217 6.02 -16.73 23.60
N THR A 218 7.16 -16.46 24.20
CA THR A 218 7.24 -15.61 25.39
C THR A 218 7.28 -14.15 24.95
N CYS A 219 6.22 -13.43 25.26
CA CYS A 219 6.05 -12.03 24.87
C CYS A 219 5.95 -11.12 26.10
N LYS A 220 6.55 -9.93 26.02
CA LYS A 220 6.43 -8.90 27.05
C LYS A 220 5.98 -7.59 26.41
N ILE A 221 5.02 -6.90 27.02
CA ILE A 221 4.65 -5.54 26.63
C ILE A 221 5.31 -4.56 27.59
N ARG A 222 5.91 -3.50 27.04
CA ARG A 222 6.55 -2.42 27.80
C ARG A 222 5.93 -1.09 27.40
N LYS A 223 5.59 -0.26 28.39
CA LYS A 223 5.18 1.13 28.17
C LYS A 223 6.41 2.00 27.89
N ARG A 224 6.30 2.90 26.92
CA ARG A 224 7.25 3.99 26.60
C ARG A 224 6.49 5.33 26.71
N PRO A 225 7.19 6.48 26.76
CA PRO A 225 6.52 7.77 26.92
C PRO A 225 5.40 8.05 25.90
N THR A 226 5.60 7.64 24.64
CA THR A 226 4.67 7.95 23.52
C THR A 226 4.03 6.71 22.88
N ALA A 227 4.40 5.51 23.32
CA ALA A 227 4.00 4.26 22.67
C ALA A 227 4.13 3.05 23.60
N TYR A 228 3.74 1.89 23.10
CA TYR A 228 3.93 0.59 23.72
C TYR A 228 4.80 -0.28 22.81
N VAL A 229 5.49 -1.24 23.42
CA VAL A 229 6.40 -2.15 22.70
C VAL A 229 6.10 -3.59 23.09
N LEU A 230 5.72 -4.41 22.11
CA LEU A 230 5.65 -5.86 22.25
C LEU A 230 7.03 -6.44 21.90
N ALA A 231 7.63 -7.18 22.83
CA ALA A 231 8.97 -7.74 22.69
C ALA A 231 8.96 -9.28 22.78
N ILE A 232 9.72 -9.92 21.88
CA ILE A 232 10.06 -11.36 21.92
C ILE A 232 11.57 -11.45 22.09
N GLU A 233 12.01 -11.95 23.25
CA GLU A 233 13.41 -11.82 23.70
C GLU A 233 14.15 -13.17 23.77
N ARG A 234 13.41 -14.28 23.98
CA ARG A 234 14.03 -15.59 24.08
C ARG A 234 14.54 -16.04 22.71
N GLN A 235 15.82 -16.39 22.61
CA GLN A 235 16.45 -16.80 21.34
C GLN A 235 15.72 -17.98 20.68
N LYS A 236 15.31 -18.99 21.48
CA LYS A 236 14.52 -20.15 21.01
C LYS A 236 13.20 -19.70 20.37
N ASP A 237 12.52 -18.72 20.94
CA ASP A 237 11.25 -18.20 20.43
C ASP A 237 11.46 -17.34 19.18
N MET A 238 12.55 -16.55 19.13
CA MET A 238 12.95 -15.84 17.91
C MET A 238 13.27 -16.81 16.77
N TYR A 239 13.95 -17.92 17.03
CA TYR A 239 14.24 -18.93 16.01
C TYR A 239 12.95 -19.61 15.51
N LYS A 240 12.06 -20.03 16.43
CA LYS A 240 10.74 -20.59 16.09
C LYS A 240 9.92 -19.62 15.24
N LEU A 241 9.91 -18.34 15.61
CA LEU A 241 9.16 -17.31 14.89
C LEU A 241 9.74 -17.09 13.50
N TYR A 242 11.07 -17.03 13.36
CA TYR A 242 11.73 -16.93 12.06
C TYR A 242 11.29 -18.06 11.13
N LYS A 243 11.25 -19.31 11.63
CA LYS A 243 10.76 -20.44 10.86
C LYS A 243 9.30 -20.24 10.42
N LYS A 244 8.43 -19.77 11.31
CA LYS A 244 7.02 -19.51 10.96
C LYS A 244 6.83 -18.40 9.94
N LEU A 245 7.70 -17.38 9.94
CA LEU A 245 7.56 -16.23 9.05
C LEU A 245 8.24 -16.43 7.69
N TYR A 246 9.37 -17.15 7.64
CA TYR A 246 10.27 -17.15 6.48
C TYR A 246 10.74 -18.54 6.00
N ALA A 247 10.37 -19.66 6.65
CA ALA A 247 10.86 -20.99 6.25
C ALA A 247 10.21 -21.54 4.98
N SER A 248 8.89 -21.46 4.85
CA SER A 248 8.23 -21.63 3.55
C SER A 248 8.54 -20.37 2.76
N GLU A 249 9.31 -20.44 1.67
CA GLU A 249 9.69 -19.26 0.87
C GLU A 249 8.46 -18.40 0.56
N PRO A 250 8.21 -17.31 1.33
CA PRO A 250 6.98 -16.59 1.17
C PRO A 250 7.12 -15.72 -0.07
N TYR A 251 6.05 -15.61 -0.86
CA TYR A 251 6.11 -14.82 -2.09
C TYR A 251 6.38 -13.32 -1.81
N PHE A 252 5.99 -12.81 -0.63
CA PHE A 252 6.17 -11.40 -0.25
C PHE A 252 6.70 -11.23 1.18
N TYR A 253 7.83 -10.50 1.28
CA TYR A 253 8.45 -10.01 2.51
C TYR A 253 9.52 -8.96 2.19
N TYR A 254 9.86 -8.10 3.16
CA TYR A 254 10.99 -7.19 3.03
C TYR A 254 12.32 -7.92 3.19
N LYS A 255 13.06 -8.09 2.09
CA LYS A 255 14.35 -8.83 2.05
C LYS A 255 15.34 -8.36 3.11
N ARG A 256 15.41 -7.04 3.38
CA ARG A 256 16.29 -6.48 4.43
C ARG A 256 15.95 -7.01 5.82
N LYS A 257 14.66 -7.21 6.15
CA LYS A 257 14.20 -7.68 7.46
C LYS A 257 14.58 -9.14 7.65
N LYS A 258 14.34 -9.98 6.63
CA LYS A 258 14.78 -11.40 6.62
C LYS A 258 16.30 -11.52 6.81
N ILE A 259 17.10 -10.78 6.04
CA ILE A 259 18.57 -10.79 6.15
C ILE A 259 19.01 -10.34 7.55
N LYS A 260 18.42 -9.26 8.08
CA LYS A 260 18.72 -8.78 9.44
C LYS A 260 18.41 -9.85 10.48
N TYR A 261 17.28 -10.53 10.35
CA TYR A 261 16.87 -11.62 11.22
C TYR A 261 17.86 -12.79 11.17
N GLN A 262 18.26 -13.23 9.98
CA GLN A 262 19.26 -14.30 9.81
C GLN A 262 20.59 -13.93 10.48
N LYS A 263 21.05 -12.68 10.33
CA LYS A 263 22.28 -12.19 10.98
C LYS A 263 22.18 -12.26 12.51
N VAL A 264 21.03 -11.89 13.07
CA VAL A 264 20.78 -12.00 14.51
C VAL A 264 20.82 -13.46 14.96
N LEU A 265 20.16 -14.38 14.25
CA LEU A 265 20.15 -15.79 14.62
C LEU A 265 21.53 -16.45 14.54
N LYS A 266 22.35 -16.10 13.54
CA LYS A 266 23.73 -16.60 13.43
C LYS A 266 24.59 -16.21 14.64
N ARG A 267 24.40 -15.01 15.19
CA ARG A 267 25.12 -14.56 16.39
C ARG A 267 24.76 -15.37 17.63
N PHE A 268 23.56 -15.91 17.71
CA PHE A 268 23.16 -16.79 18.82
C PHE A 268 23.80 -18.17 18.73
N ILE A 269 24.03 -18.68 17.52
CA ILE A 269 24.69 -19.97 17.31
C ILE A 269 26.17 -19.86 17.72
N ASN A 270 26.86 -18.79 17.33
CA ASN A 270 28.29 -18.62 17.63
C ASN A 270 28.60 -18.25 19.09
N GLN A 271 27.59 -18.15 19.96
CA GLN A 271 27.73 -17.78 21.38
C GLN A 271 27.48 -18.96 22.32
N ASN A 272 27.04 -20.11 21.79
CA ASN A 272 26.92 -21.38 22.51
C ASN A 272 27.99 -22.33 22.01
#